data_AF-A0A657IU05-F1
#
_entry.id   AF-A0A657IU05-F1
#
_cell.length_a   1.000
_cell.length_b   1.000
_cell.length_c   1.000
_cell.angle_alpha   90.00
_cell.angle_beta   90.00
_cell.angle_gamma   90.00
#
_symmetry.space_group_name_H-M   'P 1'
#
loop_
_entity.id
_entity.type
_entity.pdbx_description
1 polymer ?
#
loop_
_entity_poly.entity_id
_entity_poly.type
_entity_poly.pdbx_seq_one_letter_code
_entity_poly.pdbx_strand_id
1 'polypeptide(L)'
;MAVERGLFGRLKPWFGFIMLVERTIGSLSPVKVPKNMPFPVDRIFEGASYIDRYRIFFERMVAEGNYDAAALLTAEAGGDTYVEPSAGLSLANLEAAIRARISYIKSLPDHVFDELTDAD
;
A
#
# COMPACT_ATOMS: atom_id res chain seq x y z
N MET A 1 -14.48 4.37 13.38
CA MET A 1 -13.89 3.81 12.13
C MET A 1 -14.87 2.84 11.46
N ALA A 2 -14.63 2.39 10.22
CA ALA A 2 -15.59 1.56 9.47
C ALA A 2 -15.96 0.24 10.19
N VAL A 3 -14.98 -0.39 10.87
CA VAL A 3 -15.20 -1.57 11.74
C VAL A 3 -16.20 -1.27 12.87
N GLU A 4 -15.94 -0.22 13.65
CA GLU A 4 -16.81 0.19 14.78
C GLU A 4 -18.22 0.57 14.34
N ARG A 5 -18.38 0.98 13.08
CA ARG A 5 -19.67 1.33 12.48
C ARG A 5 -20.37 0.15 11.80
N GLY A 6 -19.80 -1.06 11.87
CA GLY A 6 -20.36 -2.26 11.25
C GLY A 6 -20.45 -2.19 9.73
N LEU A 7 -19.60 -1.39 9.07
CA LEU A 7 -19.64 -1.22 7.61
C LEU A 7 -18.92 -2.33 6.84
N PHE A 8 -18.22 -3.22 7.56
CA PHE A 8 -17.55 -4.39 6.98
C PHE A 8 -18.31 -5.65 7.37
N GLY A 9 -18.36 -6.62 6.45
CA GLY A 9 -18.86 -7.95 6.75
C GLY A 9 -17.96 -8.70 7.74
N ARG A 10 -18.39 -9.89 8.15
CA ARG A 10 -17.66 -10.77 9.07
C ARG A 10 -16.34 -11.26 8.45
N LEU A 11 -16.33 -11.47 7.13
CA LEU A 11 -15.10 -11.71 6.38
C LEU A 11 -14.29 -10.42 6.29
N LYS A 12 -13.10 -10.40 6.92
CA LYS A 12 -12.16 -9.26 6.84
C LYS A 12 -11.94 -8.85 5.37
N PRO A 13 -12.21 -7.59 4.99
CA PRO A 13 -11.85 -7.10 3.65
C PRO A 13 -10.34 -7.12 3.46
N TRP A 14 -9.90 -7.36 2.23
CA TRP A 14 -8.50 -7.28 1.84
C TRP A 14 -8.26 -5.94 1.14
N PHE A 15 -7.27 -5.18 1.61
CA PHE A 15 -6.94 -3.87 1.07
C PHE A 15 -5.55 -3.87 0.44
N GLY A 16 -5.53 -3.73 -0.88
CA GLY A 16 -4.31 -3.55 -1.65
C GLY A 16 -4.29 -2.21 -2.37
N PHE A 17 -3.08 -1.71 -2.62
CA PHE A 17 -2.88 -0.48 -3.39
C PHE A 17 -1.76 -0.63 -4.43
N ILE A 18 -1.94 -0.10 -5.63
CA ILE A 18 -0.88 0.04 -6.63
C ILE A 18 -0.74 1.52 -6.97
N MET A 19 0.47 2.03 -6.92
CA MET A 19 0.80 3.37 -7.40
C MET A 19 1.88 3.29 -8.46
N LEU A 20 1.61 3.83 -9.64
CA LEU A 20 2.60 4.10 -10.67
C LEU A 20 2.84 5.61 -10.73
N VAL A 21 4.09 6.02 -10.54
CA VAL A 21 4.50 7.43 -10.51
C VAL A 21 5.49 7.69 -11.63
N GLU A 22 5.36 8.82 -12.32
CA GLU A 22 6.34 9.22 -13.31
C GLU A 22 7.72 9.41 -12.66
N ARG A 23 8.74 8.80 -13.25
CA ARG A 23 10.13 8.90 -12.83
C ARG A 23 10.78 10.06 -13.58
N THR A 24 10.94 11.19 -12.92
CA THR A 24 11.56 12.40 -13.47
C THR A 24 12.48 13.02 -12.43
N ILE A 25 13.27 14.01 -12.84
CA ILE A 25 14.08 14.80 -11.91
C ILE A 25 13.20 15.40 -10.81
N GLY A 26 11.98 15.84 -11.13
CA GLY A 26 11.06 16.42 -10.15
C GLY A 26 10.58 15.42 -9.09
N SER A 27 10.35 14.16 -9.46
CA SER A 27 9.90 13.12 -8.52
C SER A 27 11.04 12.47 -7.73
N LEU A 28 12.27 12.52 -8.25
CA LEU A 28 13.49 11.99 -7.62
C LEU A 28 14.27 13.02 -6.80
N SER A 29 14.03 14.32 -6.99
CA SER A 29 14.77 15.37 -6.26
C SER A 29 14.24 15.55 -4.84
N PRO A 30 15.11 15.87 -3.86
CA PRO A 30 14.72 16.20 -2.50
C PRO A 30 13.68 17.32 -2.42
N VAL A 31 12.62 17.10 -1.64
CA VAL A 31 11.57 18.10 -1.40
C VAL A 31 11.80 18.80 -0.06
N LYS A 32 11.67 20.13 -0.05
CA LYS A 32 11.81 20.93 1.17
C LYS A 32 10.75 20.54 2.20
N VAL A 33 11.16 20.42 3.45
CA VAL A 33 10.24 20.25 4.58
C VAL A 33 9.68 21.64 4.97
N PRO A 34 8.36 21.75 5.24
CA PRO A 34 7.78 22.99 5.75
C PRO A 34 8.40 23.41 7.09
N LYS A 35 8.88 24.65 7.18
CA LYS A 35 9.63 25.17 8.35
C LYS A 35 8.75 25.71 9.49
N ASN A 36 7.46 25.96 9.23
CA ASN A 36 6.54 26.62 10.17
C ASN A 36 5.40 25.71 10.61
N MET A 37 5.69 24.44 10.87
CA MET A 37 4.68 23.48 11.35
C MET A 37 4.62 23.48 12.88
N PRO A 38 3.42 23.30 13.49
CA PRO A 38 3.27 23.24 14.94
C PRO A 38 3.99 22.04 15.58
N PHE A 39 4.34 21.03 14.79
CA PHE A 39 5.07 19.85 15.23
C PHE A 39 6.32 19.64 14.35
N PRO A 40 7.41 19.10 14.92
CA PRO A 40 8.60 18.77 14.15
C PRO A 40 8.30 17.72 13.09
N VAL A 41 8.97 17.81 11.94
CA VAL A 41 8.91 16.74 10.94
C VAL A 41 9.59 15.49 11.49
N ASP A 42 9.09 14.33 11.09
CA ASP A 42 9.86 13.10 11.23
C ASP A 42 11.11 13.17 10.35
N ARG A 43 12.28 12.95 10.96
CA ARG A 43 13.59 13.09 10.30
C ARG A 43 13.74 12.20 9.07
N ILE A 44 12.97 11.11 8.98
CA ILE A 44 12.97 10.24 7.79
C ILE A 44 12.58 11.00 6.50
N PHE A 45 11.89 12.14 6.62
CA PHE A 45 11.47 12.96 5.49
C PHE A 45 12.46 14.08 5.14
N GLU A 46 13.51 14.28 5.91
CA GLU A 46 14.55 15.26 5.60
C GLU A 46 15.34 14.79 4.37
N GLY A 47 15.35 15.61 3.32
CA GLY A 47 16.01 15.27 2.05
C GLY A 47 15.27 14.24 1.18
N ALA A 48 14.11 13.74 1.63
CA ALA A 48 13.33 12.76 0.89
C ALA A 48 12.68 13.37 -0.37
N SER A 49 12.78 12.65 -1.48
CA SER A 49 12.05 12.94 -2.73
C SER A 49 10.56 12.59 -2.64
N TYR A 50 9.77 12.87 -3.67
CA TYR A 50 8.38 12.40 -3.72
C TYR A 50 8.30 10.88 -3.73
N ILE A 51 9.16 10.22 -4.50
CA ILE A 51 9.22 8.75 -4.55
C ILE A 51 9.58 8.18 -3.18
N ASP A 52 10.55 8.77 -2.48
CA ASP A 52 10.93 8.34 -1.13
C ASP A 52 9.77 8.50 -0.14
N ARG A 53 9.03 9.62 -0.22
CA ARG A 53 7.87 9.87 0.63
C ARG A 53 6.75 8.85 0.40
N TYR A 54 6.47 8.49 -0.85
CA TYR A 54 5.51 7.42 -1.15
C TYR A 54 5.99 6.06 -0.65
N ARG A 55 7.29 5.75 -0.80
CA ARG A 55 7.88 4.52 -0.26
C ARG A 55 7.67 4.44 1.26
N ILE A 56 8.06 5.48 1.99
CA ILE A 56 7.89 5.57 3.46
C ILE A 56 6.42 5.43 3.86
N PHE A 57 5.52 6.11 3.14
CA PHE A 57 4.08 6.03 3.39
C PHE A 57 3.55 4.61 3.24
N PHE A 58 3.78 3.95 2.10
CA PHE A 58 3.27 2.61 1.87
C PHE A 58 3.92 1.56 2.78
N GLU A 59 5.22 1.67 3.07
CA GLU A 59 5.89 0.79 4.04
C GLU A 59 5.22 0.87 5.43
N ARG A 60 4.89 2.09 5.90
CA ARG A 60 4.16 2.27 7.17
C ARG A 60 2.73 1.75 7.11
N MET A 61 2.00 2.02 6.03
CA MET A 61 0.62 1.53 5.86
C MET A 61 0.52 0.01 5.91
N VAL A 62 1.49 -0.68 5.30
CA VAL A 62 1.57 -2.15 5.36
C VAL A 62 2.01 -2.62 6.75
N ALA A 63 3.05 -2.01 7.35
CA ALA A 63 3.54 -2.39 8.66
C ALA A 63 2.51 -2.21 9.79
N GLU A 64 1.64 -1.20 9.68
CA GLU A 64 0.57 -0.93 10.64
C GLU A 64 -0.71 -1.73 10.36
N GLY A 65 -0.75 -2.53 9.29
CA GLY A 65 -1.91 -3.34 8.91
C GLY A 65 -3.08 -2.54 8.33
N ASN A 66 -2.85 -1.28 7.95
CA ASN A 66 -3.84 -0.46 7.24
C ASN A 66 -4.04 -0.94 5.79
N TYR A 67 -2.97 -1.47 5.18
CA TYR A 67 -3.02 -2.23 3.93
C TYR A 67 -2.46 -3.63 4.14
N ASP A 68 -3.06 -4.62 3.49
CA ASP A 68 -2.55 -6.00 3.49
C ASP A 68 -1.30 -6.11 2.59
N ALA A 69 -1.26 -5.35 1.48
CA ALA A 69 -0.08 -5.21 0.62
C ALA A 69 -0.17 -3.96 -0.26
N ALA A 70 0.97 -3.47 -0.76
CA ALA A 70 1.00 -2.40 -1.73
C ALA A 70 2.14 -2.61 -2.74
N ALA A 71 1.99 -2.05 -3.94
CA ALA A 71 3.06 -1.95 -4.92
C ALA A 71 3.30 -0.48 -5.31
N LEU A 72 4.56 -0.05 -5.29
CA LEU A 72 5.00 1.27 -5.73
C LEU A 72 5.94 1.10 -6.93
N LEU A 73 5.53 1.64 -8.06
CA LEU A 73 6.24 1.56 -9.33
C LEU A 73 6.61 2.96 -9.79
N THR A 74 7.78 3.11 -10.40
CA THR A 74 8.22 4.35 -11.02
C THR A 74 8.66 4.10 -12.45
N ALA A 75 8.21 4.89 -13.41
CA ALA A 75 8.56 4.72 -14.82
C ALA A 75 8.72 6.07 -15.52
N GLU A 76 9.65 6.16 -16.46
CA GLU A 76 9.78 7.36 -17.31
C GLU A 76 8.58 7.45 -18.26
N ALA A 77 8.12 8.66 -18.57
CA ALA A 77 7.03 8.83 -19.51
C ALA A 77 7.40 8.30 -20.91
N GLY A 78 6.59 7.37 -21.43
CA GLY A 78 6.86 6.70 -22.70
C GLY A 78 7.89 5.57 -22.63
N GLY A 79 8.43 5.28 -21.43
CA GLY A 79 9.28 4.11 -21.20
C GLY A 79 8.48 2.80 -21.19
N ASP A 80 9.16 1.70 -21.48
CA ASP A 80 8.63 0.33 -21.46
C ASP A 80 9.00 -0.45 -20.19
N THR A 81 9.82 0.15 -19.33
CA THR A 81 10.32 -0.43 -18.09
C THR A 81 9.91 0.41 -16.88
N TYR A 82 9.84 -0.25 -15.72
CA TYR A 82 9.57 0.39 -14.44
C TYR A 82 10.60 -0.04 -13.40
N VAL A 83 10.70 0.75 -12.33
CA VAL A 83 11.57 0.54 -11.18
C VAL A 83 10.74 0.50 -9.91
N GLU A 84 11.01 -0.50 -9.07
CA GLU A 84 10.39 -0.71 -7.76
C GLU A 84 11.30 -0.15 -6.66
N PRO A 85 10.87 0.88 -5.90
CA PRO A 85 11.74 1.50 -4.88
C PRO A 85 11.99 0.65 -3.63
N SER A 86 11.23 -0.42 -3.42
CA SER A 86 11.32 -1.29 -2.23
C SER A 86 10.83 -2.69 -2.56
N ALA A 87 11.57 -3.71 -2.14
CA ALA A 87 11.17 -5.11 -2.34
C ALA A 87 9.84 -5.44 -1.63
N GLY A 88 9.58 -4.82 -0.48
CA GLY A 88 8.30 -4.93 0.24
C GLY A 88 7.13 -4.25 -0.49
N LEU A 89 7.42 -3.36 -1.43
CA LEU A 89 6.44 -2.66 -2.27
C LEU A 89 6.53 -3.09 -3.74
N SER A 90 6.96 -4.32 -4.01
CA SER A 90 7.04 -4.86 -5.37
C SER A 90 5.69 -5.39 -5.85
N LEU A 91 5.50 -5.43 -7.17
CA LEU A 91 4.40 -6.15 -7.81
C LEU A 91 4.41 -7.62 -7.43
N ALA A 92 5.58 -8.24 -7.34
CA ALA A 92 5.71 -9.64 -6.93
C ALA A 92 5.17 -9.87 -5.52
N ASN A 93 5.47 -8.98 -4.57
CA ASN A 93 4.95 -9.08 -3.20
C ASN A 93 3.42 -8.88 -3.16
N LEU A 94 2.91 -7.89 -3.92
CA LEU A 94 1.47 -7.66 -4.01
C LEU A 94 0.72 -8.84 -4.64
N GLU A 95 1.24 -9.39 -5.74
CA GLU A 95 0.68 -10.57 -6.39
C GLU A 95 0.65 -11.76 -5.44
N ALA A 96 1.75 -12.01 -4.72
CA ALA A 96 1.83 -13.07 -3.73
C ALA A 96 0.77 -12.90 -2.63
N ALA A 97 0.56 -11.68 -2.15
CA ALA A 97 -0.46 -11.38 -1.14
C ALA A 97 -1.89 -11.63 -1.67
N ILE A 98 -2.18 -11.25 -2.92
CA ILE A 98 -3.48 -11.53 -3.57
C ILE A 98 -3.69 -13.04 -3.71
N ARG A 99 -2.67 -13.76 -4.19
CA ARG A 99 -2.74 -15.23 -4.33
C ARG A 99 -2.96 -15.91 -3.00
N ALA A 100 -2.27 -15.47 -1.95
CA ALA A 100 -2.47 -15.98 -0.59
C ALA A 100 -3.91 -15.73 -0.12
N ARG A 101 -4.48 -14.54 -0.37
CA ARG A 101 -5.86 -14.23 -0.02
C ARG A 101 -6.87 -15.12 -0.76
N ILE A 102 -6.68 -15.33 -2.06
CA ILE A 102 -7.52 -16.23 -2.87
C ILE A 102 -7.41 -17.66 -2.35
N SER A 103 -6.20 -18.14 -2.06
CA SER A 103 -5.97 -19.47 -1.50
C SER A 103 -6.68 -19.64 -0.17
N TYR A 104 -6.58 -18.66 0.72
CA TYR A 104 -7.31 -18.65 2.00
C TYR A 104 -8.81 -18.82 1.79
N ILE A 105 -9.42 -18.01 0.91
CA ILE A 105 -10.87 -18.08 0.65
C ILE A 105 -11.25 -19.46 0.09
N LYS A 106 -10.49 -19.99 -0.87
CA LYS A 106 -10.77 -21.31 -1.48
C LYS A 106 -10.59 -22.49 -0.53
N SER A 107 -9.84 -22.32 0.55
CA SER A 107 -9.63 -23.37 1.55
C SER A 107 -10.71 -23.39 2.64
N LEU A 108 -11.62 -22.41 2.66
CA LEU A 108 -12.75 -22.42 3.59
C LEU A 108 -13.78 -23.47 3.15
N PRO A 109 -14.33 -24.28 4.08
CA PRO A 109 -15.53 -25.06 3.79
C PRO A 109 -16.71 -24.15 3.43
N ASP A 110 -17.56 -24.58 2.50
CA ASP A 110 -18.69 -23.77 1.99
C ASP A 110 -19.54 -23.18 3.12
N HIS A 111 -19.95 -24.00 4.10
CA HIS A 111 -20.76 -23.53 5.24
C HIS A 111 -20.08 -22.42 6.07
N VAL A 112 -18.75 -22.43 6.19
CA VAL A 112 -18.00 -21.39 6.91
C VAL A 112 -17.89 -20.13 6.05
N PHE A 113 -17.66 -20.30 4.75
CA PHE A 113 -17.61 -19.17 3.82
C PHE A 113 -18.95 -18.42 3.80
N ASP A 114 -20.05 -19.15 3.68
CA ASP A 114 -21.41 -18.60 3.67
C ASP A 114 -21.69 -17.78 4.96
N GLU A 115 -21.39 -18.33 6.14
CA GLU A 115 -21.54 -17.62 7.43
C GLU A 115 -20.70 -16.33 7.51
N LEU A 116 -19.54 -16.29 6.85
CA LEU A 116 -18.64 -15.14 6.83
C LEU A 116 -19.05 -14.08 5.81
N THR A 117 -19.79 -14.45 4.77
CA THR A 117 -20.21 -13.54 3.68
C THR A 117 -21.66 -13.11 3.73
N ASP A 118 -22.52 -13.84 4.44
CA ASP A 118 -23.90 -13.44 4.64
C ASP A 118 -23.95 -12.15 5.47
N ALA A 119 -24.71 -11.19 4.95
CA ALA A 119 -25.05 -9.97 5.66
C ALA A 119 -26.32 -10.24 6.48
N ASP A 120 -26.21 -10.20 7.81
CA ASP A 120 -27.39 -10.02 8.67
C ASP A 120 -28.02 -8.65 8.45
#